data_AF-A0A9E2RDZ7-F1
#
_entry.id   AF-A0A9E2RDZ7-F1
#
_cell.length_a   1.000
_cell.length_b   1.000
_cell.length_c   1.000
_cell.angle_alpha   90.00
_cell.angle_beta   90.00
_cell.angle_gamma   90.00
#
_symmetry.space_group_name_H-M   'P 1'
#
loop_
_entity.id
_entity.type
_entity.pdbx_description
1 polymer ?
#
loop_
_entity_poly.entity_id
_entity_poly.type
_entity_poly.pdbx_seq_one_letter_code
_entity_poly.pdbx_strand_id
1 'polypeptide(L)'
;MSQIWDDFKFWLRGSTPDPEALQDAENAIRLGLAGGFDSHEVLIERATEILSESHKGADFKGVAAAALARMLQERQEEMRSWPEVTDCDRLDAAFEDLNAMGIMARHNWWCCGNCGSGAMPDEFERLDGVWQGVPIIGYVYYHEQDTESAAEGGGVFLGFGSMIEADSEEEYEANSVLIARTAVQTLESHGLRVEWEGVYSKRPCIVMNWQRRAKPDRFCEDSGETESTHD
;
A
#
# COMPACT_ATOMS: atom_id res chain seq x y z
N MET A 1 48.38 -25.30 -2.65
CA MET A 1 47.17 -25.81 -1.97
C MET A 1 46.46 -24.76 -1.12
N SER A 2 47.11 -23.69 -0.60
CA SER A 2 46.40 -22.67 0.19
C SER A 2 45.56 -21.71 -0.68
N GLN A 3 46.08 -21.27 -1.83
CA GLN A 3 45.34 -20.39 -2.75
C GLN A 3 43.99 -20.97 -3.20
N ILE A 4 43.94 -22.26 -3.56
CA ILE A 4 42.69 -22.93 -3.97
C ILE A 4 41.68 -22.98 -2.81
N TRP A 5 42.13 -23.16 -1.57
CA TRP A 5 41.26 -23.15 -0.40
C TRP A 5 40.81 -21.74 0.01
N ASP A 6 41.64 -20.73 -0.24
CA ASP A 6 41.29 -19.33 -0.03
C ASP A 6 40.35 -18.82 -1.13
N ASP A 7 40.52 -19.27 -2.38
CA ASP A 7 39.60 -19.03 -3.50
C ASP A 7 38.26 -19.77 -3.31
N PHE A 8 38.29 -20.98 -2.74
CA PHE A 8 37.08 -21.73 -2.37
C PHE A 8 36.34 -21.08 -1.19
N LYS A 9 37.08 -20.55 -0.19
CA LYS A 9 36.51 -19.73 0.89
C LYS A 9 36.04 -18.37 0.38
N PHE A 10 36.66 -17.79 -0.64
CA PHE A 10 36.21 -16.56 -1.29
C PHE A 10 34.92 -16.80 -2.06
N TRP A 11 34.80 -17.94 -2.75
CA TRP A 11 33.56 -18.38 -3.41
C TRP A 11 32.45 -18.71 -2.39
N LEU A 12 32.79 -19.35 -1.26
CA LEU A 12 31.84 -19.60 -0.15
C LEU A 12 31.51 -18.35 0.69
N ARG A 13 32.41 -17.35 0.73
CA ARG A 13 32.16 -16.03 1.36
C ARG A 13 31.44 -15.07 0.42
N GLY A 14 31.45 -15.34 -0.90
CA GLY A 14 30.81 -14.52 -1.93
C GLY A 14 29.33 -14.84 -2.17
N SER A 15 28.67 -15.57 -1.27
CA SER A 15 27.26 -15.97 -1.46
C SER A 15 26.44 -15.97 -0.16
N THR A 16 26.96 -15.38 0.91
CA THR A 16 26.17 -15.13 2.12
C THR A 16 25.85 -13.64 2.15
N PRO A 17 24.58 -13.25 2.32
CA PRO A 17 24.25 -11.83 2.45
C PRO A 17 24.95 -11.22 3.67
N ASP A 18 25.22 -9.92 3.58
CA ASP A 18 25.62 -9.16 4.75
C ASP A 18 24.50 -9.18 5.82
N PRO A 19 24.81 -9.27 7.12
CA PRO A 19 23.78 -9.31 8.17
C PRO A 19 22.86 -8.08 8.19
N GLU A 20 23.37 -6.89 7.85
CA GLU A 20 22.56 -5.66 7.76
C GLU A 20 21.60 -5.77 6.57
N ALA A 21 22.11 -6.15 5.39
CA ALA A 21 21.28 -6.36 4.21
C ALA A 21 20.22 -7.46 4.42
N LEU A 22 20.55 -8.51 5.18
CA LEU A 22 19.58 -9.55 5.56
C LEU A 22 18.49 -8.98 6.46
N GLN A 23 18.86 -8.18 7.46
CA GLN A 23 17.91 -7.54 8.35
C GLN A 23 16.97 -6.59 7.60
N ASP A 24 17.51 -5.81 6.65
CA ASP A 24 16.72 -4.87 5.84
C ASP A 24 15.78 -5.60 4.88
N ALA A 25 16.24 -6.68 4.24
CA ALA A 25 15.40 -7.52 3.39
C ALA A 25 14.28 -8.19 4.20
N GLU A 26 14.58 -8.69 5.40
CA GLU A 26 13.57 -9.22 6.31
C GLU A 26 12.57 -8.15 6.78
N ASN A 27 13.03 -6.92 7.02
CA ASN A 27 12.15 -5.80 7.36
C ASN A 27 11.22 -5.44 6.20
N ALA A 28 11.75 -5.39 4.97
CA ALA A 28 10.96 -5.14 3.77
C ALA A 28 9.89 -6.21 3.54
N ILE A 29 10.21 -7.50 3.73
CA ILE A 29 9.22 -8.58 3.66
C ILE A 29 8.16 -8.40 4.76
N ARG A 30 8.57 -8.11 5.99
CA ARG A 30 7.65 -7.95 7.12
C ARG A 30 6.67 -6.80 6.89
N LEU A 31 7.16 -5.64 6.43
CA LEU A 31 6.34 -4.48 6.12
C LEU A 31 5.37 -4.78 4.98
N GLY A 32 5.83 -5.38 3.88
CA GLY A 32 4.97 -5.71 2.75
C GLY A 32 3.89 -6.75 3.09
N LEU A 33 4.23 -7.78 3.89
CA LEU A 33 3.25 -8.73 4.42
C LEU A 33 2.25 -8.07 5.40
N ALA A 34 2.73 -7.13 6.21
CA ALA A 34 1.90 -6.40 7.16
C ALA A 34 0.90 -5.50 6.43
N GLY A 35 1.36 -4.79 5.39
CA GLY A 35 0.52 -3.99 4.50
C GLY A 35 -0.49 -4.83 3.73
N GLY A 36 -0.08 -6.01 3.26
CA GLY A 36 -0.97 -7.00 2.65
C GLY A 36 -1.41 -6.69 1.22
N PHE A 37 -0.68 -5.80 0.52
CA PHE A 37 -0.96 -5.44 -0.88
C PHE A 37 -0.04 -6.13 -1.90
N ASP A 38 1.19 -6.46 -1.50
CA ASP A 38 2.20 -7.01 -2.39
C ASP A 38 2.01 -8.52 -2.63
N SER A 39 2.30 -8.95 -3.86
CA SER A 39 2.40 -10.37 -4.16
C SER A 39 3.67 -10.97 -3.55
N HIS A 40 3.68 -12.28 -3.36
CA HIS A 40 4.89 -12.97 -2.89
C HIS A 40 6.09 -12.76 -3.82
N GLU A 41 5.85 -12.63 -5.13
CA GLU A 41 6.90 -12.38 -6.11
C GLU A 41 7.53 -11.00 -5.92
N VAL A 42 6.71 -9.96 -5.77
CA VAL A 42 7.18 -8.59 -5.49
C VAL A 42 7.99 -8.53 -4.19
N LEU A 43 7.53 -9.23 -3.13
CA LEU A 43 8.27 -9.28 -1.87
C LEU A 43 9.63 -9.98 -2.01
N ILE A 44 9.69 -11.07 -2.78
CA ILE A 44 10.93 -11.79 -3.06
C ILE A 44 11.88 -10.90 -3.87
N GLU A 45 11.38 -10.22 -4.90
CA GLU A 45 12.17 -9.33 -5.75
C GLU A 45 12.76 -8.17 -4.95
N ARG A 46 11.93 -7.43 -4.21
CA ARG A 46 12.37 -6.32 -3.35
C ARG A 46 13.44 -6.77 -2.35
N ALA A 47 13.22 -7.91 -1.68
CA ALA A 47 14.19 -8.46 -0.75
C ALA A 47 15.50 -8.88 -1.45
N THR A 48 15.39 -9.46 -2.65
CA THR A 48 16.57 -9.86 -3.45
C THR A 48 17.39 -8.67 -3.88
N GLU A 49 16.75 -7.57 -4.27
CA GLU A 49 17.42 -6.30 -4.60
C GLU A 49 18.23 -5.79 -3.42
N ILE A 50 17.61 -5.67 -2.23
CA ILE A 50 18.28 -5.23 -0.98
C ILE A 50 19.50 -6.11 -0.66
N LEU A 51 19.34 -7.44 -0.71
CA LEU A 51 20.44 -8.38 -0.44
C LEU A 51 21.60 -8.22 -1.44
N SER A 52 21.27 -7.84 -2.67
CA SER A 52 22.24 -7.76 -3.78
C SER A 52 22.95 -6.41 -3.87
N GLU A 53 22.49 -5.36 -3.16
CA GLU A 53 23.08 -4.01 -3.22
C GLU A 53 24.58 -4.00 -2.94
N SER A 54 25.01 -4.78 -1.95
CA SER A 54 26.42 -4.90 -1.54
C SER A 54 27.17 -6.03 -2.26
N HIS A 55 26.50 -6.85 -3.07
CA HIS A 55 27.05 -8.05 -3.68
C HIS A 55 26.58 -8.22 -5.14
N LYS A 56 27.09 -7.36 -6.03
CA LYS A 56 26.75 -7.39 -7.46
C LYS A 56 27.02 -8.76 -8.09
N GLY A 57 25.98 -9.38 -8.64
CA GLY A 57 26.06 -10.65 -9.37
C GLY A 57 25.82 -11.91 -8.52
N ALA A 58 25.58 -11.78 -7.21
CA ALA A 58 25.05 -12.86 -6.38
C ALA A 58 23.54 -13.00 -6.58
N ASP A 59 23.02 -14.22 -6.61
CA ASP A 59 21.59 -14.49 -6.63
C ASP A 59 21.13 -14.89 -5.23
N PHE A 60 20.38 -14.00 -4.57
CA PHE A 60 19.81 -14.21 -3.25
C PHE A 60 18.31 -14.54 -3.27
N LYS A 61 17.73 -14.83 -4.44
CA LYS A 61 16.29 -15.13 -4.55
C LYS A 61 15.86 -16.28 -3.65
N GLY A 62 16.70 -17.32 -3.52
CA GLY A 62 16.45 -18.44 -2.61
C GLY A 62 16.45 -18.05 -1.13
N VAL A 63 17.28 -17.08 -0.74
CA VAL A 63 17.34 -16.56 0.64
C VAL A 63 16.08 -15.74 0.94
N ALA A 64 15.71 -14.83 0.04
CA ALA A 64 14.48 -14.04 0.15
C ALA A 64 13.23 -14.94 0.22
N ALA A 65 13.13 -15.95 -0.65
CA ALA A 65 12.02 -16.90 -0.65
C ALA A 65 11.92 -17.71 0.66
N ALA A 66 13.05 -18.14 1.22
CA ALA A 66 13.08 -18.85 2.49
C ALA A 66 12.65 -17.95 3.68
N ALA A 67 13.09 -16.69 3.69
CA ALA A 67 12.67 -15.71 4.69
C ALA A 67 11.17 -15.43 4.60
N LEU A 68 10.64 -15.21 3.39
CA LEU A 68 9.21 -15.03 3.16
C LEU A 68 8.39 -16.25 3.63
N ALA A 69 8.81 -17.48 3.28
CA ALA A 69 8.10 -18.68 3.68
C ALA A 69 7.99 -18.83 5.21
N ARG A 70 9.05 -18.47 5.95
CA ARG A 70 9.03 -18.43 7.43
C ARG A 70 8.04 -17.39 7.95
N MET A 71 8.11 -16.16 7.44
CA MET A 71 7.24 -15.07 7.90
C MET A 71 5.76 -15.29 7.56
N LEU A 72 5.47 -15.98 6.46
CA LEU A 72 4.10 -16.39 6.13
C LEU A 72 3.52 -17.37 7.15
N GLN A 73 4.33 -18.28 7.72
CA GLN A 73 3.87 -19.17 8.78
C GLN A 73 3.55 -18.39 10.06
N GLU A 74 4.41 -17.45 10.46
CA GLU A 74 4.20 -16.54 11.59
C GLU A 74 2.90 -15.73 11.40
N ARG A 75 2.72 -15.13 10.22
CA ARG A 75 1.52 -14.39 9.82
C ARG A 75 0.25 -15.25 9.90
N GLN A 76 0.31 -16.50 9.41
CA GLN A 76 -0.82 -17.42 9.49
C GLN A 76 -1.22 -17.73 10.93
N GLU A 77 -0.26 -17.84 11.84
CA GLU A 77 -0.52 -18.04 13.26
C GLU A 77 -1.13 -16.79 13.91
N GLU A 78 -0.61 -15.60 13.62
CA GLU A 78 -1.20 -14.32 14.04
C GLU A 78 -2.66 -14.19 13.59
N MET A 79 -2.92 -14.47 12.31
CA MET A 79 -4.24 -14.35 11.69
C MET A 79 -5.32 -15.25 12.31
N ARG A 80 -4.94 -16.33 13.00
CA ARG A 80 -5.89 -17.19 13.73
C ARG A 80 -6.52 -16.49 14.94
N SER A 81 -5.84 -15.49 15.49
CA SER A 81 -6.33 -14.70 16.62
C SER A 81 -7.18 -13.49 16.20
N TRP A 82 -7.19 -13.17 14.91
CA TRP A 82 -7.91 -12.01 14.41
C TRP A 82 -9.43 -12.24 14.44
N PRO A 83 -10.23 -11.19 14.64
CA PRO A 83 -11.67 -11.29 14.52
C PRO A 83 -12.08 -11.70 13.09
N GLU A 84 -13.31 -12.19 12.97
CA GLU A 84 -13.91 -12.52 11.67
C GLU A 84 -13.98 -11.30 10.76
N VAL A 85 -14.36 -10.14 11.32
CA VAL A 85 -14.36 -8.83 10.65
C VAL A 85 -13.35 -7.92 11.35
N THR A 86 -12.32 -7.53 10.63
CA THR A 86 -11.27 -6.61 11.07
C THR A 86 -11.63 -5.16 10.73
N ASP A 87 -10.91 -4.19 11.29
CA ASP A 87 -11.04 -2.78 10.88
C ASP A 87 -10.66 -2.59 9.41
N CYS A 88 -9.72 -3.40 8.92
CA CYS A 88 -9.37 -3.45 7.51
C CYS A 88 -10.58 -3.86 6.64
N ASP A 89 -11.36 -4.87 7.03
CA ASP A 89 -12.56 -5.29 6.28
C ASP A 89 -13.62 -4.18 6.25
N ARG A 90 -13.77 -3.44 7.35
CA ARG A 90 -14.66 -2.26 7.43
C ARG A 90 -14.18 -1.12 6.54
N LEU A 91 -12.87 -0.91 6.46
CA LEU A 91 -12.26 0.09 5.59
C LEU A 91 -12.57 -0.21 4.12
N ASP A 92 -12.45 -1.47 3.69
CA ASP A 92 -12.78 -1.87 2.33
C ASP A 92 -14.27 -1.61 2.02
N ALA A 93 -15.16 -1.99 2.92
CA ALA A 93 -16.61 -1.77 2.74
C ALA A 93 -16.95 -0.26 2.68
N ALA A 94 -16.32 0.56 3.53
CA ALA A 94 -16.49 2.01 3.49
C ALA A 94 -15.97 2.62 2.18
N PHE A 95 -14.84 2.12 1.65
CA PHE A 95 -14.29 2.59 0.37
C PHE A 95 -15.18 2.19 -0.80
N GLU A 96 -15.82 1.02 -0.76
CA GLU A 96 -16.81 0.61 -1.76
C GLU A 96 -18.03 1.56 -1.76
N ASP A 97 -18.56 1.89 -0.59
CA ASP A 97 -19.67 2.84 -0.47
C ASP A 97 -19.29 4.24 -0.97
N LEU A 98 -18.07 4.70 -0.68
CA LEU A 98 -17.56 5.98 -1.19
C LEU A 98 -17.47 5.98 -2.72
N ASN A 99 -16.93 4.90 -3.30
CA ASN A 99 -16.86 4.74 -4.75
C ASN A 99 -18.26 4.79 -5.39
N ALA A 100 -19.26 4.13 -4.78
CA ALA A 100 -20.63 4.17 -5.24
C ALA A 100 -21.28 5.57 -5.15
N MET A 101 -20.78 6.46 -4.30
CA MET A 101 -21.21 7.86 -4.19
C MET A 101 -20.46 8.80 -5.15
N GLY A 102 -19.51 8.30 -5.95
CA GLY A 102 -18.65 9.12 -6.81
C GLY A 102 -17.44 9.72 -6.11
N ILE A 103 -17.14 9.32 -4.87
CA ILE A 103 -15.89 9.66 -4.20
C ILE A 103 -14.89 8.54 -4.48
N MET A 104 -13.97 8.77 -5.41
CA MET A 104 -13.00 7.76 -5.81
C MET A 104 -12.05 7.45 -4.66
N ALA A 105 -12.21 6.26 -4.08
CA ALA A 105 -11.46 5.80 -2.92
C ALA A 105 -10.38 4.79 -3.35
N ARG A 106 -9.11 5.11 -3.10
CA ARG A 106 -7.95 4.30 -3.51
C ARG A 106 -7.14 3.82 -2.31
N HIS A 107 -6.96 2.51 -2.22
CA HIS A 107 -6.12 1.88 -1.21
C HIS A 107 -4.66 1.85 -1.69
N ASN A 108 -3.72 2.10 -0.77
CA ASN A 108 -2.27 1.94 -1.01
C ASN A 108 -1.79 2.62 -2.31
N TRP A 109 -2.29 3.82 -2.56
CA TRP A 109 -2.11 4.58 -3.80
C TRP A 109 -0.78 5.31 -3.80
N TRP A 110 0.13 4.85 -4.66
CA TRP A 110 1.51 5.32 -4.77
C TRP A 110 2.34 5.22 -3.48
N CYS A 111 3.62 5.53 -3.60
CA CYS A 111 4.59 5.35 -2.51
C CYS A 111 4.42 6.39 -1.39
N CYS A 112 4.09 7.64 -1.71
CA CYS A 112 3.99 8.73 -0.73
C CYS A 112 2.92 9.76 -1.10
N GLY A 113 2.59 10.65 -0.15
CA GLY A 113 1.55 11.66 -0.29
C GLY A 113 1.69 12.56 -1.52
N ASN A 114 2.90 13.02 -1.83
CA ASN A 114 3.16 13.91 -2.97
C ASN A 114 3.01 13.20 -4.33
N CYS A 115 3.43 11.93 -4.41
CA CYS A 115 3.20 11.10 -5.60
C CYS A 115 1.70 10.79 -5.76
N GLY A 116 1.05 10.44 -4.65
CA GLY A 116 -0.38 10.15 -4.59
C GLY A 116 -1.23 11.31 -5.10
N SER A 117 -1.06 12.51 -4.52
CA SER A 117 -1.83 13.69 -4.89
C SER A 117 -1.55 14.15 -6.32
N GLY A 118 -0.29 14.12 -6.75
CA GLY A 118 0.11 14.52 -8.10
C GLY A 118 -0.47 13.62 -9.20
N ALA A 119 -0.76 12.35 -8.90
CA ALA A 119 -1.30 11.40 -9.88
C ALA A 119 -2.84 11.36 -9.94
N MET A 120 -3.55 11.99 -8.99
CA MET A 120 -5.02 11.97 -8.99
C MET A 120 -5.65 12.64 -10.23
N PRO A 121 -5.14 13.79 -10.73
CA PRO A 121 -5.66 14.39 -11.97
C PRO A 121 -5.50 13.47 -13.18
N ASP A 122 -4.33 12.86 -13.33
CA ASP A 122 -4.04 11.94 -14.44
C ASP A 122 -4.93 10.68 -14.37
N GLU A 123 -5.16 10.15 -13.17
CA GLU A 123 -6.06 9.02 -12.94
C GLU A 123 -7.52 9.38 -13.29
N PHE A 124 -7.97 10.58 -12.94
CA PHE A 124 -9.30 11.06 -13.31
C PHE A 124 -9.47 11.20 -14.82
N GLU A 125 -8.46 11.75 -15.52
CA GLU A 125 -8.47 11.85 -16.98
C GLU A 125 -8.48 10.45 -17.64
N ARG A 126 -7.66 9.52 -17.15
CA ARG A 126 -7.62 8.13 -17.62
C ARG A 126 -9.00 7.45 -17.53
N LEU A 127 -9.77 7.77 -16.50
CA LEU A 127 -11.09 7.23 -16.22
C LEU A 127 -12.23 7.99 -16.91
N ASP A 128 -11.93 9.01 -17.72
CA ASP A 128 -12.93 9.89 -18.36
C ASP A 128 -13.94 10.46 -17.35
N GLY A 129 -13.47 10.77 -16.14
CA GLY A 129 -14.28 11.32 -15.05
C GLY A 129 -15.34 10.37 -14.48
N VAL A 130 -15.31 9.07 -14.79
CA VAL A 130 -16.29 8.08 -14.33
C VAL A 130 -15.60 6.88 -13.68
N TRP A 131 -16.00 6.55 -12.46
CA TRP A 131 -15.52 5.36 -11.75
C TRP A 131 -16.69 4.46 -11.38
N GLN A 132 -16.60 3.18 -11.71
CA GLN A 132 -17.66 2.18 -11.45
C GLN A 132 -19.06 2.59 -11.95
N GLY A 133 -19.11 3.33 -13.06
CA GLY A 133 -20.37 3.80 -13.67
C GLY A 133 -20.97 5.03 -12.99
N VAL A 134 -20.26 5.68 -12.07
CA VAL A 134 -20.69 6.90 -11.38
C VAL A 134 -19.72 8.05 -11.68
N PRO A 135 -20.20 9.28 -11.94
CA PRO A 135 -19.33 10.44 -12.09
C PRO A 135 -18.48 10.67 -10.84
N ILE A 136 -17.18 10.92 -11.04
CA ILE A 136 -16.26 11.20 -9.94
C ILE A 136 -16.42 12.68 -9.53
N ILE A 137 -16.78 12.92 -8.27
CA ILE A 137 -16.95 14.26 -7.70
C ILE A 137 -15.79 14.67 -6.79
N GLY A 138 -14.96 13.71 -6.40
CA GLY A 138 -13.84 13.90 -5.50
C GLY A 138 -13.12 12.58 -5.27
N TYR A 139 -12.10 12.61 -4.41
CA TYR A 139 -11.33 11.43 -4.10
C TYR A 139 -10.89 11.39 -2.64
N VAL A 140 -10.61 10.18 -2.18
CA VAL A 140 -9.81 9.91 -0.99
C VAL A 140 -8.81 8.81 -1.26
N TYR A 141 -7.63 8.89 -0.66
CA TYR A 141 -6.64 7.82 -0.76
C TYR A 141 -5.77 7.76 0.49
N TYR A 142 -5.11 6.62 0.68
CA TYR A 142 -3.92 6.52 1.52
C TYR A 142 -2.82 5.86 0.71
N HIS A 143 -1.56 6.18 1.01
CA HIS A 143 -0.40 5.72 0.25
C HIS A 143 0.38 4.61 1.00
N GLU A 144 1.41 4.06 0.36
CA GLU A 144 2.25 2.99 0.93
C GLU A 144 2.81 3.35 2.31
N GLN A 145 3.39 4.53 2.49
CA GLN A 145 3.88 4.94 3.81
C GLN A 145 2.76 5.11 4.89
N ASP A 146 1.51 5.41 4.50
CA ASP A 146 0.41 5.42 5.46
C ASP A 146 0.05 3.98 5.87
N THR A 147 0.12 3.04 4.91
CA THR A 147 -0.07 1.60 5.17
C THR A 147 1.00 1.07 6.13
N GLU A 148 2.26 1.41 5.91
CA GLU A 148 3.37 1.04 6.80
C GLU A 148 3.14 1.62 8.20
N SER A 149 2.80 2.92 8.29
CA SER A 149 2.50 3.56 9.57
C SER A 149 1.32 2.90 10.28
N ALA A 150 0.26 2.53 9.56
CA ALA A 150 -0.89 1.84 10.11
C ALA A 150 -0.54 0.44 10.63
N ALA A 151 0.29 -0.30 9.90
CA ALA A 151 0.81 -1.61 10.33
C ALA A 151 1.64 -1.52 11.62
N GLU A 152 2.27 -0.38 11.88
CA GLU A 152 3.00 -0.09 13.12
C GLU A 152 2.13 0.57 14.22
N GLY A 153 0.82 0.77 13.97
CA GLY A 153 -0.14 1.32 14.93
C GLY A 153 -0.32 2.84 14.88
N GLY A 154 0.20 3.51 13.85
CA GLY A 154 0.07 4.96 13.63
C GLY A 154 -1.29 5.40 13.07
N GLY A 155 -2.14 4.46 12.66
CA GLY A 155 -3.40 4.74 11.96
C GLY A 155 -3.21 5.04 10.47
N VAL A 156 -4.31 5.27 9.75
CA VAL A 156 -4.30 5.55 8.31
C VAL A 156 -4.69 6.99 8.06
N PHE A 157 -3.78 7.78 7.50
CA PHE A 157 -4.09 9.15 7.09
C PHE A 157 -4.67 9.16 5.68
N LEU A 158 -5.67 10.01 5.44
CA LEU A 158 -6.32 10.14 4.14
C LEU A 158 -5.91 11.43 3.44
N GLY A 159 -5.34 11.32 2.24
CA GLY A 159 -5.32 12.41 1.27
C GLY A 159 -6.70 12.55 0.63
N PHE A 160 -7.11 13.77 0.30
CA PHE A 160 -8.43 14.05 -0.26
C PHE A 160 -8.40 15.28 -1.18
N GLY A 161 -9.40 15.38 -2.04
CA GLY A 161 -9.58 16.53 -2.93
C GLY A 161 -10.90 16.48 -3.69
N SER A 162 -11.33 17.64 -4.16
CA SER A 162 -12.51 17.81 -5.03
C SER A 162 -12.14 17.63 -6.50
N MET A 163 -13.03 17.01 -7.29
CA MET A 163 -12.97 17.03 -8.76
C MET A 163 -14.01 17.97 -9.38
N ILE A 164 -14.79 18.66 -8.54
CA ILE A 164 -15.70 19.71 -8.96
C ILE A 164 -14.87 20.95 -9.33
N GLU A 165 -15.16 21.53 -10.50
CA GLU A 165 -14.57 22.78 -10.97
C GLU A 165 -14.75 23.89 -9.91
N ALA A 166 -13.68 24.66 -9.70
CA ALA A 166 -13.64 25.73 -8.72
C ALA A 166 -13.04 26.98 -9.36
N ASP A 167 -13.66 28.13 -9.12
CA ASP A 167 -13.22 29.43 -9.64
C ASP A 167 -12.09 30.05 -8.80
N SER A 168 -11.77 29.45 -7.65
CA SER A 168 -10.72 29.91 -6.73
C SER A 168 -10.15 28.78 -5.86
N GLU A 169 -8.98 29.03 -5.26
CA GLU A 169 -8.36 28.13 -4.29
C GLU A 169 -9.25 27.94 -3.04
N GLU A 170 -9.87 29.00 -2.53
CA GLU A 170 -10.78 28.93 -1.37
C GLU A 170 -12.00 28.04 -1.65
N GLU A 171 -12.57 28.12 -2.84
CA GLU A 171 -13.68 27.26 -3.27
C GLU A 171 -13.22 25.79 -3.42
N TYR A 172 -12.05 25.57 -4.01
CA TYR A 172 -11.47 24.23 -4.11
C TYR A 172 -11.23 23.60 -2.73
N GLU A 173 -10.67 24.36 -1.78
CA GLU A 173 -10.46 23.90 -0.40
C GLU A 173 -11.80 23.58 0.28
N ALA A 174 -12.80 24.45 0.14
CA ALA A 174 -14.13 24.24 0.71
C ALA A 174 -14.79 22.98 0.14
N ASN A 175 -14.76 22.79 -1.18
CA ASN A 175 -15.28 21.60 -1.85
C ASN A 175 -14.52 20.34 -1.40
N SER A 176 -13.20 20.40 -1.29
CA SER A 176 -12.37 19.29 -0.81
C SER A 176 -12.70 18.91 0.64
N VAL A 177 -12.95 19.89 1.51
CA VAL A 177 -13.41 19.64 2.89
C VAL A 177 -14.78 18.96 2.92
N LEU A 178 -15.69 19.29 2.00
CA LEU A 178 -16.98 18.57 1.88
C LEU A 178 -16.80 17.10 1.48
N ILE A 179 -15.88 16.82 0.54
CA ILE A 179 -15.52 15.44 0.17
C ILE A 179 -14.97 14.69 1.40
N ALA A 180 -14.01 15.28 2.11
CA ALA A 180 -13.44 14.66 3.31
C ALA A 180 -14.48 14.45 4.42
N ARG A 181 -15.39 15.40 4.67
CA ARG A 181 -16.48 15.23 5.65
C ARG A 181 -17.39 14.06 5.29
N THR A 182 -17.72 13.92 4.01
CA THR A 182 -18.53 12.79 3.52
C THR A 182 -17.79 11.47 3.71
N ALA A 183 -16.48 11.44 3.43
CA ALA A 183 -15.64 10.28 3.70
C ALA A 183 -15.59 9.91 5.19
N VAL A 184 -15.36 10.88 6.07
CA VAL A 184 -15.36 10.67 7.52
C VAL A 184 -16.69 10.09 8.00
N GLN A 185 -17.82 10.68 7.61
CA GLN A 185 -19.14 10.17 7.98
C GLN A 185 -19.39 8.74 7.49
N THR A 186 -18.92 8.42 6.28
CA THR A 186 -19.07 7.07 5.72
C THR A 186 -18.23 6.07 6.51
N LEU A 187 -16.96 6.38 6.78
CA LEU A 187 -16.06 5.56 7.60
C LEU A 187 -16.63 5.32 9.01
N GLU A 188 -17.15 6.37 9.66
CA GLU A 188 -17.79 6.26 10.98
C GLU A 188 -19.05 5.41 10.95
N SER A 189 -19.82 5.44 9.87
CA SER A 189 -21.01 4.58 9.71
C SER A 189 -20.66 3.09 9.58
N HIS A 190 -19.45 2.77 9.09
CA HIS A 190 -18.86 1.42 9.09
C HIS A 190 -18.19 1.07 10.43
N GLY A 191 -18.30 1.93 11.44
CA GLY A 191 -17.79 1.68 12.79
C GLY A 191 -16.28 1.90 12.94
N LEU A 192 -15.67 2.67 12.05
CA LEU A 192 -14.28 3.13 12.19
C LEU A 192 -14.24 4.44 12.97
N ARG A 193 -13.18 4.66 13.74
CA ARG A 193 -12.95 5.92 14.44
C ARG A 193 -12.06 6.82 13.60
N VAL A 194 -12.50 8.04 13.33
CA VAL A 194 -11.70 9.02 12.58
C VAL A 194 -11.41 10.24 13.45
N GLU A 195 -10.16 10.66 13.47
CA GLU A 195 -9.70 11.89 14.11
C GLU A 195 -9.35 12.92 13.04
N TRP A 196 -10.08 14.04 13.04
CA TRP A 196 -9.85 15.11 12.09
C TRP A 196 -10.35 16.46 12.59
N GLU A 197 -9.59 17.53 12.32
CA GLU A 197 -9.94 18.91 12.70
C GLU A 197 -10.98 19.54 11.76
N GLY A 198 -11.29 18.90 10.63
CA GLY A 198 -12.32 19.38 9.70
C GLY A 198 -11.89 20.53 8.79
N VAL A 199 -10.57 20.68 8.57
CA VAL A 199 -9.94 21.73 7.76
C VAL A 199 -9.07 21.14 6.65
N TYR A 200 -8.92 21.88 5.54
CA TYR A 200 -8.22 21.41 4.33
C TYR A 200 -6.76 21.04 4.57
N SER A 201 -6.04 21.82 5.39
CA SER A 201 -4.61 21.64 5.67
C SER A 201 -4.26 20.45 6.58
N LYS A 202 -5.25 19.68 7.04
CA LYS A 202 -5.08 18.51 7.91
C LYS A 202 -5.72 17.30 7.25
N ARG A 203 -5.03 16.17 7.30
CA ARG A 203 -5.54 14.87 6.81
C ARG A 203 -6.39 14.19 7.90
N PRO A 204 -7.55 13.61 7.57
CA PRO A 204 -8.25 12.71 8.49
C PRO A 204 -7.38 11.49 8.83
N CYS A 205 -7.35 11.07 10.10
CA CYS A 205 -6.66 9.87 10.53
C CYS A 205 -7.66 8.82 11.05
N ILE A 206 -7.65 7.65 10.44
CA ILE A 206 -8.43 6.50 10.92
C ILE A 206 -7.61 5.81 12.01
N VAL A 207 -8.13 5.83 13.24
CA VAL A 207 -7.56 5.09 14.37
C VAL A 207 -8.05 3.66 14.30
N MET A 208 -7.18 2.74 13.91
CA MET A 208 -7.55 1.35 13.64
C MET A 208 -6.45 0.36 14.02
N ASN A 209 -6.86 -0.88 14.27
CA ASN A 209 -5.93 -1.99 14.35
C ASN A 209 -5.71 -2.57 12.95
N TRP A 210 -4.52 -2.38 12.39
CA TRP A 210 -4.21 -2.84 11.04
C TRP A 210 -4.01 -4.35 10.99
N GLN A 211 -5.07 -5.05 10.58
CA GLN A 211 -5.12 -6.50 10.43
C GLN A 211 -5.54 -6.86 9.01
N ARG A 212 -4.77 -6.37 8.03
CA ARG A 212 -5.05 -6.63 6.61
C ARG A 212 -4.73 -8.08 6.26
N ARG A 213 -5.76 -8.81 5.81
CA ARG A 213 -5.59 -10.08 5.10
C ARG A 213 -5.07 -9.78 3.69
N ALA A 214 -4.32 -10.70 3.08
CA ALA A 214 -3.78 -10.49 1.74
C ALA A 214 -4.85 -9.95 0.77
N LYS A 215 -4.43 -9.03 -0.10
CA LYS A 215 -5.25 -8.24 -1.02
C LYS A 215 -6.40 -9.06 -1.61
N PRO A 216 -7.67 -8.69 -1.36
CA PRO A 216 -8.80 -9.26 -2.08
C PRO A 216 -8.62 -9.06 -3.59
N ASP A 217 -8.87 -10.11 -4.39
CA ASP A 217 -8.71 -10.09 -5.85
C ASP A 217 -9.42 -8.90 -6.52
N ARG A 218 -10.53 -8.42 -5.94
CA ARG A 218 -11.30 -7.24 -6.40
C ARG A 218 -10.51 -5.92 -6.43
N PHE A 219 -9.37 -5.83 -5.75
CA PHE A 219 -8.49 -4.67 -5.80
C PHE A 219 -7.26 -4.90 -6.71
N CYS A 220 -7.06 -6.12 -7.21
CA CYS A 220 -5.91 -6.51 -8.04
C CYS A 220 -6.05 -6.12 -9.51
N GLU A 221 -7.26 -5.80 -9.97
CA GLU A 221 -7.52 -5.40 -11.35
C GLU A 221 -7.54 -3.87 -11.48
N ASP A 222 -6.36 -3.28 -11.77
CA ASP A 222 -6.23 -2.15 -12.72
C ASP A 222 -4.77 -1.88 -13.15
N SER A 223 -3.85 -2.85 -13.05
CA SER A 223 -2.57 -2.76 -13.76
C SER A 223 -2.82 -3.18 -15.20
N GLY A 224 -3.25 -2.23 -16.02
CA GLY A 224 -3.37 -2.38 -17.46
C GLY A 224 -2.01 -2.72 -18.11
N GLU A 225 -1.65 -3.99 -18.08
CA GLU A 225 -0.76 -4.61 -19.05
C GLU A 225 -1.56 -5.70 -19.78
N THR A 226 -2.47 -5.28 -20.65
CA THR A 226 -2.78 -6.13 -21.79
C THR A 226 -1.59 -6.03 -22.72
N GLU A 227 -0.68 -7.01 -22.65
CA GLU A 227 0.26 -7.30 -23.73
C GLU A 227 -0.52 -7.37 -25.05
N SER A 228 -0.41 -6.30 -25.82
CA SER A 228 -0.78 -6.28 -27.23
C SER A 228 0.16 -7.23 -27.96
N THR A 229 -0.23 -8.50 -28.05
CA THR A 229 0.25 -9.40 -29.09
C THR A 229 -0.43 -8.98 -30.39
N HIS A 230 0.26 -8.15 -31.17
CA HIS A 230 -0.05 -7.98 -32.58
C HIS A 230 0.54 -9.19 -33.33
N ASP A 231 -0.34 -10.08 -33.79
CA ASP A 231 -0.14 -10.90 -34.98
C ASP A 231 -0.55 -10.12 -36.24
#